data_AF-A0A8J3RMF3-F1
#
_entry.id   AF-A0A8J3RMF3-F1
#
_cell.length_a   1.000
_cell.length_b   1.000
_cell.length_c   1.000
_cell.angle_alpha   90.00
_cell.angle_beta   90.00
_cell.angle_gamma   90.00
#
_symmetry.space_group_name_H-M   'P 1'
#
loop_
_entity.id
_entity.type
_entity.pdbx_description
1 polymer ?
#
loop_
_entity_poly.entity_id
_entity_poly.type
_entity_poly.pdbx_seq_one_letter_code
_entity_poly.pdbx_strand_id
1 'polypeptide(L)' 'MINTTVISPLDETPDCICGAALEEGQTLCRKCHARERWLKRRAAKGRTAKRRGETRRPAGRPRRITEAGVSWT' A
#
# COMPACT_ATOMS: atom_id res chain seq x y z
N MET A 1 49.90 21.03 -16.21
CA MET A 1 48.68 21.38 -15.44
C MET A 1 47.50 21.04 -16.32
N ILE A 2 46.86 19.89 -16.09
CA ILE A 2 45.76 19.41 -16.93
C ILE A 2 44.47 19.65 -16.15
N ASN A 3 43.71 20.66 -16.54
CA ASN A 3 42.41 20.95 -15.94
C ASN A 3 41.39 19.96 -16.52
N THR A 4 41.11 18.90 -15.76
CA THR A 4 40.03 17.96 -16.05
C THR A 4 38.69 18.63 -15.76
N THR A 5 38.05 19.16 -16.80
CA THR A 5 36.64 19.57 -16.74
C THR A 5 35.77 18.33 -16.60
N VAL A 6 35.30 18.08 -15.38
CA VAL A 6 34.24 17.11 -15.09
C VAL A 6 32.96 17.65 -15.69
N ILE A 7 32.57 17.12 -16.85
CA ILE A 7 31.24 17.35 -17.44
C ILE A 7 30.29 16.46 -16.63
N SER A 8 29.65 17.02 -15.61
CA SER A 8 28.47 16.39 -15.00
C SER A 8 27.31 16.49 -15.99
N PRO A 9 26.55 15.41 -16.25
CA PRO A 9 25.33 15.50 -17.04
C PRO A 9 24.30 16.30 -16.23
N LEU A 10 24.02 17.53 -16.66
CA LEU A 10 23.19 18.52 -15.96
C LEU A 10 21.68 18.37 -16.21
N ASP A 11 21.25 17.33 -16.93
CA ASP A 11 19.86 17.18 -17.40
C ASP A 11 19.30 15.78 -17.15
N GLU A 12 19.55 15.20 -15.98
CA GLU A 12 18.70 14.09 -15.52
C GLU A 12 17.39 14.71 -15.01
N THR A 13 16.48 15.02 -15.93
CA THR A 13 15.10 15.33 -15.54
C THR A 13 14.64 14.18 -14.64
N PRO A 14 14.21 14.46 -13.39
CA PRO A 14 13.83 13.39 -12.49
C PRO A 14 12.66 12.64 -13.13
N ASP A 15 12.93 11.43 -13.58
CA ASP A 15 11.92 10.62 -14.25
C ASP A 15 11.34 9.61 -13.27
N CYS A 16 10.03 9.44 -13.36
CA CYS A 16 9.37 8.37 -12.64
C CYS A 16 9.88 7.04 -13.20
N ILE A 17 9.85 5.98 -12.40
CA ILE A 17 10.06 4.59 -12.87
C ILE A 17 9.21 4.25 -14.12
N CYS A 18 8.08 4.93 -14.33
CA CYS A 18 7.26 4.75 -15.53
C CYS A 18 7.64 5.60 -16.75
N GLY A 19 8.76 6.34 -16.70
CA GLY A 19 9.24 7.25 -17.77
C GLY A 19 8.43 8.53 -17.91
N ALA A 20 7.74 8.98 -16.85
CA ALA A 20 7.04 10.26 -16.85
C ALA A 20 7.88 11.29 -16.11
N ALA A 21 7.99 12.50 -16.67
CA ALA A 21 8.63 13.62 -16.01
C ALA A 21 8.02 13.85 -14.62
N LEU A 22 8.87 13.98 -13.59
CA LEU A 22 8.46 14.47 -12.28
C LEU A 22 8.55 15.99 -12.27
N GLU A 23 7.60 16.59 -11.58
CA GLU A 23 7.77 17.95 -11.08
C GLU A 23 8.85 17.96 -9.99
N GLU A 24 9.51 19.10 -9.82
CA GLU A 24 10.53 19.28 -8.78
C GLU A 24 10.01 18.83 -7.40
N GLY A 25 10.80 18.00 -6.71
CA GLY A 25 10.51 17.51 -5.37
C GLY A 25 9.53 16.33 -5.28
N GLN A 26 9.00 15.81 -6.39
CA GLN A 26 8.22 14.56 -6.38
C GLN A 26 9.14 13.35 -6.60
N THR A 27 8.84 12.22 -5.96
CA THR A 27 9.56 10.93 -6.17
C THR A 27 8.83 10.00 -7.14
N LEU A 28 7.53 10.25 -7.35
CA LEU A 28 6.66 9.49 -8.24
C LEU A 28 5.74 10.44 -8.97
N CYS A 29 5.49 10.17 -10.25
CA CYS A 29 4.49 10.91 -11.00
C CYS A 29 3.09 10.67 -10.40
N ARG A 30 2.15 11.59 -10.68
CA ARG A 30 0.75 11.52 -10.20
C ARG A 30 0.08 10.18 -10.51
N LYS A 31 0.38 9.57 -11.66
CA LYS A 31 -0.15 8.26 -12.08
C LYS A 31 0.37 7.12 -11.20
N CYS A 32 1.68 7.06 -10.99
CA CYS A 32 2.31 6.04 -10.14
C CYS A 32 1.89 6.20 -8.67
N HIS A 33 1.80 7.43 -8.18
CA HIS A 33 1.27 7.70 -6.84
C HIS A 33 -0.20 7.28 -6.68
N ALA A 34 -1.04 7.48 -7.71
CA ALA A 34 -2.43 7.00 -7.70
C ALA A 34 -2.50 5.46 -7.69
N ARG A 35 -1.67 4.79 -8.50
CA ARG A 35 -1.59 3.32 -8.55
C ARG A 35 -1.15 2.73 -7.21
N GLU A 36 -0.12 3.30 -6.59
CA GLU A 36 0.36 2.85 -5.29
C GLU A 36 -0.72 3.01 -4.20
N ARG A 37 -1.40 4.16 -4.17
CA ARG A 37 -2.55 4.38 -3.26
C ARG A 37 -3.67 3.37 -3.48
N TRP A 38 -3.99 3.04 -4.73
CA TRP A 38 -4.98 2.02 -5.04
C TRP A 38 -4.56 0.63 -4.56
N LEU A 39 -3.29 0.23 -4.78
CA LEU A 39 -2.75 -1.05 -4.30
C LEU A 39 -2.82 -1.15 -2.78
N LYS A 40 -2.40 -0.10 -2.06
CA LYS A 40 -2.49 -0.03 -0.59
C LYS A 40 -3.95 -0.18 -0.11
N ARG A 41 -4.90 0.51 -0.75
CA ARG A 41 -6.33 0.38 -0.43
C ARG A 41 -6.87 -1.01 -0.72
N ARG A 42 -6.49 -1.63 -1.83
CA ARG A 42 -6.89 -3.00 -2.19
C ARG A 42 -6.39 -4.01 -1.16
N ALA A 43 -5.11 -3.92 -0.77
CA ALA A 43 -4.53 -4.77 0.26
C ALA A 43 -5.19 -4.56 1.64
N ALA A 44 -5.51 -3.31 2.01
CA ALA A 44 -6.24 -3.01 3.23
C ALA A 44 -7.66 -3.59 3.23
N LYS A 45 -8.41 -3.46 2.13
CA LYS A 45 -9.75 -4.08 1.99
C LYS A 45 -9.70 -5.59 2.17
N GLY A 46 -8.72 -6.28 1.58
CA GLY A 46 -8.54 -7.73 1.76
C GLY A 46 -8.31 -8.11 3.24
N ARG A 47 -7.45 -7.37 3.95
CA ARG A 47 -7.20 -7.58 5.39
C ARG A 47 -8.45 -7.37 6.24
N THR A 48 -9.21 -6.32 5.98
CA THR A 48 -10.47 -6.05 6.70
C THR A 48 -11.53 -7.10 6.42
N ALA A 49 -11.67 -7.56 5.17
CA ALA A 49 -12.60 -8.63 4.81
C ALA A 49 -12.24 -9.95 5.52
N LYS A 50 -10.95 -10.31 5.57
CA LYS A 50 -10.46 -11.49 6.30
C LYS A 50 -10.74 -11.39 7.81
N ARG A 51 -10.40 -10.26 8.45
CA ARG A 51 -10.69 -10.02 9.88
C ARG A 51 -12.17 -10.05 10.21
N ARG A 52 -13.00 -9.45 9.34
CA ARG A 52 -14.45 -9.56 9.49
C ARG A 52 -14.89 -11.01 9.31
N GLY A 53 -14.35 -11.79 8.40
CA GLY A 53 -14.65 -13.23 8.30
C GLY A 53 -14.29 -14.02 9.56
N GLU A 54 -13.15 -13.71 10.18
CA GLU A 54 -12.67 -14.35 11.41
C GLU A 54 -13.51 -14.00 12.64
N THR A 55 -13.88 -12.73 12.79
CA THR A 55 -14.73 -12.24 13.90
C THR A 55 -16.22 -12.43 13.64
N ARG A 56 -16.63 -12.61 12.38
CA ARG A 56 -18.02 -12.84 12.02
C ARG A 56 -18.35 -14.28 12.31
N ARG A 57 -19.37 -14.45 13.13
CA ARG A 57 -20.04 -15.73 13.35
C ARG A 57 -20.29 -16.43 11.99
N PRO A 58 -19.86 -17.69 11.81
CA PRO A 58 -20.14 -18.46 10.61
C PRO A 58 -21.64 -18.43 10.29
N ALA A 59 -21.97 -18.34 9.00
CA ALA A 59 -23.36 -18.39 8.55
C ALA A 59 -23.97 -19.73 9.01
N GLY A 60 -25.10 -19.67 9.74
CA GLY A 60 -25.80 -20.86 10.25
C GLY A 60 -25.53 -21.25 11.71
N ARG A 61 -24.61 -20.57 12.44
CA ARG A 61 -24.39 -20.91 13.87
C ARG A 61 -25.58 -20.44 14.74
N PRO A 62 -26.29 -21.32 15.48
CA PRO A 62 -27.47 -20.97 16.28
C PRO A 62 -27.15 -19.93 17.35
N ARG A 63 -27.95 -18.86 17.51
CA ARG A 63 -27.62 -17.67 18.33
C ARG A 63 -27.45 -17.92 19.85
N ARG A 64 -27.71 -19.12 20.38
CA ARG A 64 -27.75 -19.43 21.82
C ARG A 64 -27.15 -20.79 22.16
N ILE A 65 -25.89 -21.02 21.80
CA ILE A 65 -25.12 -22.11 22.40
C ILE A 65 -24.08 -21.41 23.26
N THR A 66 -24.34 -21.35 24.57
CA THR A 66 -23.29 -21.12 25.55
C THR A 66 -22.29 -22.26 25.34
N GLU A 67 -21.05 -21.94 25.02
CA GLU A 67 -20.00 -22.96 24.90
C GLU A 67 -19.95 -23.68 26.25
N ALA A 68 -20.26 -24.97 26.25
CA ALA A 68 -20.22 -25.80 27.44
C ALA A 68 -18.78 -25.74 27.98
N GLY A 69 -18.55 -24.91 29.01
CA GLY A 69 -17.23 -24.67 29.57
C GLY A 69 -16.89 -23.22 29.94
N VAL A 70 -17.68 -22.21 29.56
CA VAL A 70 -17.42 -20.81 29.99
C VAL A 70 -18.27 -20.47 31.22
N SER A 71 -17.71 -20.72 32.40
CA SER A 71 -18.19 -20.12 33.65
C SER A 71 -17.57 -18.73 33.79
N TRP A 72 -18.39 -17.68 33.84
CA TRP A 72 -17.94 -16.40 34.39
C TRP A 72 -18.04 -16.52 35.91
N THR A 73 -16.89 -16.55 36.59
CA THR A 73 -16.78 -16.10 37.99
C THR A 73 -16.77 -14.59 38.04
#